data_AF-A0A7K0XE73-F1
#
_entry.id   AF-A0A7K0XE73-F1
#
_cell.length_a   1.000
_cell.length_b   1.000
_cell.length_c   1.000
_cell.angle_alpha   90.00
_cell.angle_beta   90.00
_cell.angle_gamma   90.00
#
_symmetry.space_group_name_H-M   'P 1'
#
loop_
_entity.id
_entity.type
_entity.pdbx_description
1 polymer ?
#
loop_
_entity_poly.entity_id
_entity_poly.type
_entity_poly.pdbx_seq_one_letter_code
_entity_poly.pdbx_strand_id
1 'polypeptide(L)'
;LQKTCTKIFVFGLSMGGGLTLYTTENHQEKLSGIVLVNPMIHIPLVNPTVAKIYSNFKKMRSAVGNDIKRKNVTEYAYDANPLVGIYELTKMLKITREHLGKVNIPTLLFHSTEDHVLPVSNTEIILKGINSKDKERVELTNSYHVATLDHDMEIIFEKSLTFVQVRS
;
A
#
# COMPACT_ATOMS: atom_id res chain seq x y z
N LEU A 1 -0.58 -11.39 18.78
CA LEU A 1 -0.68 -9.96 19.12
C LEU A 1 -1.77 -9.68 20.16
N GLN A 2 -3.04 -10.01 19.92
CA GLN A 2 -4.14 -9.68 20.88
C GLN A 2 -3.99 -10.26 22.30
N LYS A 3 -3.15 -11.29 22.50
CA LYS A 3 -2.86 -11.83 23.84
C LYS A 3 -2.03 -10.87 24.72
N THR A 4 -1.31 -9.93 24.12
CA THR A 4 -0.30 -9.09 24.81
C THR A 4 -0.39 -7.61 24.44
N CYS A 5 -1.13 -7.24 23.40
CA CYS A 5 -1.27 -5.86 22.92
C CYS A 5 -2.74 -5.44 22.98
N THR A 6 -3.02 -4.28 23.58
CA THR A 6 -4.36 -3.69 23.67
C THR A 6 -4.73 -2.86 22.42
N LYS A 7 -3.72 -2.35 21.73
CA LYS A 7 -3.85 -1.54 20.51
C LYS A 7 -2.97 -2.15 19.41
N ILE A 8 -3.53 -2.31 18.22
CA ILE A 8 -2.84 -2.92 17.09
C ILE A 8 -3.02 -2.00 15.88
N PHE A 9 -1.93 -1.62 15.25
CA PHE A 9 -1.91 -0.82 14.04
C PHE A 9 -1.20 -1.61 12.94
N VAL A 10 -1.61 -1.41 11.68
CA VAL A 10 -1.00 -2.09 10.53
C VAL A 10 -0.49 -1.06 9.53
N PHE A 11 0.72 -1.29 9.04
CA PHE A 11 1.46 -0.37 8.20
C PHE A 11 1.85 -1.10 6.91
N GLY A 12 1.71 -0.45 5.76
CA GLY A 12 2.01 -1.09 4.49
C GLY A 12 2.47 -0.14 3.39
N LEU A 13 3.57 -0.50 2.73
CA LEU A 13 4.08 0.13 1.51
C LEU A 13 3.57 -0.62 0.27
N SER A 14 3.10 0.09 -0.77
CA SER A 14 2.80 -0.51 -2.09
C SER A 14 1.83 -1.69 -2.01
N MET A 15 2.23 -2.88 -2.48
CA MET A 15 1.48 -4.13 -2.29
C MET A 15 1.13 -4.38 -0.82
N GLY A 16 2.03 -4.07 0.12
CA GLY A 16 1.77 -4.16 1.55
C GLY A 16 0.65 -3.23 2.00
N GLY A 17 0.43 -2.10 1.33
CA GLY A 17 -0.73 -1.23 1.55
C GLY A 17 -2.03 -1.88 1.09
N GLY A 18 -2.03 -2.55 -0.08
CA GLY A 18 -3.17 -3.36 -0.54
C GLY A 18 -3.48 -4.51 0.41
N LEU A 19 -2.45 -5.21 0.91
CA LEU A 19 -2.60 -6.27 1.90
C LEU A 19 -3.09 -5.74 3.26
N THR A 20 -2.66 -4.54 3.66
CA THR A 20 -3.16 -3.86 4.86
C THR A 20 -4.65 -3.59 4.75
N LEU A 21 -5.12 -3.10 3.61
CA LEU A 21 -6.55 -2.91 3.32
C LEU A 21 -7.31 -4.24 3.35
N TYR A 22 -6.78 -5.28 2.69
CA TYR A 22 -7.36 -6.63 2.70
C TYR A 22 -7.42 -7.26 4.11
N THR A 23 -6.42 -6.98 4.95
CA THR A 23 -6.43 -7.45 6.34
C THR A 23 -7.49 -6.69 7.14
N THR A 24 -7.61 -5.38 6.89
CA THR A 24 -8.53 -4.49 7.59
C THR A 24 -9.98 -4.83 7.28
N GLU A 25 -10.36 -5.06 6.03
CA GLU A 25 -11.75 -5.39 5.68
C GLU A 25 -12.26 -6.65 6.41
N ASN A 26 -11.35 -7.56 6.82
CA ASN A 26 -11.67 -8.82 7.47
C ASN A 26 -11.48 -8.80 9.00
N HIS A 27 -10.74 -7.84 9.55
CA HIS A 27 -10.30 -7.84 10.95
C HIS A 27 -10.31 -6.46 11.63
N GLN A 28 -11.00 -5.47 11.07
CA GLN A 28 -11.00 -4.09 11.60
C GLN A 28 -11.39 -3.98 13.07
N GLU A 29 -12.21 -4.90 13.60
CA GLU A 29 -12.61 -4.93 15.01
C GLU A 29 -11.43 -5.16 15.97
N LYS A 30 -10.29 -5.60 15.44
CA LYS A 30 -9.06 -5.87 16.17
C LYS A 30 -8.00 -4.79 15.97
N LEU A 31 -8.25 -3.81 15.10
CA LEU A 31 -7.29 -2.80 14.68
C LEU A 31 -7.70 -1.42 15.17
N SER A 32 -6.73 -0.65 15.66
CA SER A 32 -6.90 0.71 16.15
C SER A 32 -6.68 1.76 15.04
N GLY A 33 -6.06 1.38 13.94
CA GLY A 33 -5.87 2.22 12.76
C GLY A 33 -4.89 1.60 11.77
N ILE A 34 -4.83 2.19 10.57
CA ILE A 34 -3.89 1.78 9.53
C ILE A 34 -3.11 2.95 8.96
N VAL A 35 -1.88 2.65 8.54
CA VAL A 35 -0.98 3.58 7.87
C VAL A 35 -0.57 2.99 6.52
N LEU A 36 -0.79 3.75 5.46
CA LEU A 36 -0.57 3.33 4.08
C LEU A 36 0.47 4.24 3.44
N VAL A 37 1.50 3.69 2.80
CA VAL A 37 2.51 4.45 2.04
C VAL A 37 2.47 3.98 0.59
N ASN A 38 2.21 4.89 -0.36
CA ASN A 38 2.04 4.58 -1.78
C ASN A 38 1.23 3.29 -2.04
N PRO A 39 0.04 3.10 -1.43
CA PRO A 39 -0.66 1.82 -1.43
C PRO A 39 -1.14 1.39 -2.82
N MET A 40 -1.03 0.09 -3.12
CA MET A 40 -1.55 -0.49 -4.35
C MET A 40 -2.98 -1.02 -4.14
N ILE A 41 -3.93 -0.55 -4.95
CA ILE A 41 -5.30 -1.08 -5.02
C ILE A 41 -5.69 -1.52 -6.43
N HIS A 42 -4.93 -1.10 -7.46
CA HIS A 42 -5.10 -1.57 -8.82
C HIS A 42 -3.82 -1.38 -9.64
N ILE A 43 -3.73 -2.12 -10.75
CA ILE A 43 -2.73 -1.93 -11.79
C ILE A 43 -3.51 -1.51 -13.06
N PRO A 44 -3.23 -0.33 -13.64
CA PRO A 44 -3.94 0.13 -14.83
C PRO A 44 -3.92 -0.92 -15.95
N LEU A 45 -5.08 -1.16 -16.56
CA LEU A 45 -5.27 -2.09 -17.68
C LEU A 45 -4.98 -3.57 -17.37
N VAL A 46 -4.62 -3.93 -16.13
CA VAL A 46 -4.32 -5.31 -15.73
C VAL A 46 -5.39 -5.82 -14.77
N ASN A 47 -6.30 -6.62 -15.29
CA ASN A 47 -7.26 -7.39 -14.50
C ASN A 47 -6.79 -8.86 -14.32
N PRO A 48 -7.40 -9.66 -13.43
CA PRO A 48 -6.98 -11.04 -13.21
C PRO A 48 -6.96 -11.92 -14.45
N THR A 49 -7.90 -11.73 -15.38
CA THR A 49 -7.95 -12.49 -16.62
C THR A 49 -6.74 -12.17 -17.50
N VAL A 50 -6.43 -10.88 -17.68
CA VAL A 50 -5.26 -10.42 -18.45
C VAL A 50 -3.96 -10.92 -17.81
N ALA A 51 -3.84 -10.80 -16.49
CA ALA A 51 -2.65 -11.27 -15.76
C ALA A 51 -2.46 -12.78 -15.90
N LYS A 52 -3.53 -13.57 -15.82
CA LYS A 52 -3.49 -15.03 -16.02
C LYS A 52 -3.01 -15.40 -17.42
N ILE A 53 -3.61 -14.79 -18.45
CA ILE A 53 -3.21 -15.03 -19.84
C ILE A 53 -1.72 -14.72 -20.00
N TYR A 54 -1.28 -13.55 -19.56
CA TYR A 54 0.12 -13.15 -19.69
C TYR A 54 1.08 -14.07 -18.92
N SER A 55 0.71 -14.54 -17.73
CA SER A 55 1.51 -15.46 -16.93
C SER A 55 1.75 -16.83 -17.57
N ASN A 56 0.88 -17.24 -18.50
CA ASN A 56 1.07 -18.47 -19.27
C ASN A 56 2.12 -18.31 -20.38
N PHE A 57 2.28 -17.09 -20.92
CA PHE A 57 3.23 -16.81 -22.01
C PHE A 57 4.61 -16.38 -21.52
N LYS A 58 4.68 -15.69 -20.38
CA LYS A 58 5.94 -15.23 -19.78
C LYS A 58 5.97 -15.60 -18.30
N LYS A 59 7.10 -16.14 -17.83
CA LYS A 59 7.23 -16.58 -16.43
C LYS A 59 7.63 -15.45 -15.49
N MET A 60 8.51 -14.54 -15.93
CA MET A 60 9.09 -13.50 -15.09
C MET A 60 9.02 -12.11 -15.73
N ARG A 61 8.93 -11.07 -14.92
CA ARG A 61 9.06 -9.66 -15.32
C ARG A 61 10.09 -9.00 -14.41
N SER A 62 10.91 -8.09 -14.96
CA SER A 62 11.80 -7.26 -14.14
C SER A 62 11.01 -6.60 -13.01
N ALA A 63 11.56 -6.65 -11.80
CA ALA A 63 10.94 -6.00 -10.66
C ALA A 63 11.05 -4.48 -10.83
N VAL A 64 10.15 -3.77 -10.15
CA VAL A 64 10.12 -2.30 -10.15
C VAL A 64 10.88 -1.74 -8.93
N GLY A 65 11.79 -2.53 -8.36
CA GLY A 65 12.52 -2.13 -7.16
C GLY A 65 13.41 -0.91 -7.42
N ASN A 66 13.76 -0.19 -6.36
CA ASN A 66 14.65 0.98 -6.39
C ASN A 66 14.11 2.25 -7.06
N ASP A 67 12.79 2.42 -7.22
CA ASP A 67 12.24 3.75 -7.51
C ASP A 67 12.35 4.65 -6.26
N ILE A 68 13.54 5.21 -6.07
CA ILE A 68 14.02 6.00 -4.92
C ILE A 68 14.73 7.24 -5.46
N LYS A 69 14.37 8.42 -4.96
CA LYS A 69 15.01 9.71 -5.31
C LYS A 69 16.35 9.90 -4.60
N ARG A 70 16.43 9.45 -3.35
CA ARG A 70 17.64 9.48 -2.51
C ARG A 70 18.77 8.64 -3.11
N LYS A 71 19.91 9.30 -3.34
CA LYS A 71 21.13 8.64 -3.85
C LYS A 71 21.75 7.70 -2.81
N ASN A 72 22.43 6.65 -3.30
CA ASN A 72 23.18 5.68 -2.51
C ASN A 72 22.33 4.88 -1.52
N VAL A 73 21.04 4.72 -1.81
CA VAL A 73 20.13 3.83 -1.09
C VAL A 73 19.63 2.79 -2.08
N THR A 74 19.62 1.54 -1.62
CA THR A 74 19.16 0.40 -2.42
C THR A 74 18.10 -0.35 -1.62
N GLU A 75 16.96 -0.56 -2.25
CA GLU A 75 15.96 -1.52 -1.82
C GLU A 75 16.44 -2.93 -2.18
N TYR A 76 16.44 -3.82 -1.20
CA TYR A 76 16.67 -5.25 -1.43
C TYR A 76 15.37 -5.90 -1.93
N ALA A 77 15.13 -5.78 -3.23
CA ALA A 77 14.04 -6.46 -3.95
C ALA A 77 14.59 -7.59 -4.84
N TYR A 78 13.72 -8.51 -5.26
CA TYR A 78 14.09 -9.49 -6.29
C TYR A 78 14.43 -8.79 -7.60
N ASP A 79 15.35 -9.36 -8.39
CA ASP A 79 15.64 -8.84 -9.73
C ASP A 79 14.45 -9.00 -10.68
N ALA A 80 13.62 -10.01 -10.44
CA ALA A 80 12.44 -10.29 -11.25
C ALA A 80 11.31 -10.92 -10.42
N ASN A 81 10.08 -10.55 -10.75
CA ASN A 81 8.87 -11.05 -10.15
C ASN A 81 8.24 -12.15 -11.02
N PRO A 82 7.81 -13.28 -10.42
CA PRO A 82 7.05 -14.30 -11.14
C PRO A 82 5.67 -13.75 -11.53
N LEU A 83 5.29 -13.90 -12.79
CA LEU A 83 4.02 -13.37 -13.32
C LEU A 83 2.79 -14.07 -12.75
N VAL A 84 2.93 -15.33 -12.31
CA VAL A 84 1.89 -15.99 -11.52
C VAL A 84 1.64 -15.28 -10.19
N GLY A 85 2.66 -14.71 -9.57
CA GLY A 85 2.52 -13.87 -8.37
C GLY A 85 1.75 -12.58 -8.65
N ILE A 86 1.98 -11.98 -9.83
CA ILE A 86 1.19 -10.81 -10.27
C ILE A 86 -0.27 -11.21 -10.49
N TYR A 87 -0.55 -12.38 -11.06
CA TYR A 87 -1.92 -12.88 -11.18
C TYR A 87 -2.60 -13.04 -9.80
N GLU A 88 -1.94 -13.68 -8.83
CA GLU A 88 -2.46 -13.81 -7.47
C GLU A 88 -2.71 -12.44 -6.82
N LEU A 89 -1.78 -11.50 -6.98
CA LEU A 89 -1.93 -10.12 -6.53
C LEU A 89 -3.18 -9.45 -7.12
N THR A 90 -3.40 -9.56 -8.43
CA THR A 90 -4.57 -8.94 -9.06
C THR A 90 -5.90 -9.49 -8.56
N LYS A 91 -5.96 -10.76 -8.15
CA LYS A 91 -7.15 -11.35 -7.52
C LYS A 91 -7.41 -10.71 -6.16
N MET A 92 -6.38 -10.59 -5.33
CA MET A 92 -6.50 -9.93 -4.03
C MET A 92 -6.93 -8.47 -4.21
N LEU A 93 -6.25 -7.71 -5.06
CA LEU A 93 -6.57 -6.30 -5.31
C LEU A 93 -8.01 -6.09 -5.79
N LYS A 94 -8.51 -6.99 -6.65
CA LYS A 94 -9.91 -6.94 -7.11
C LYS A 94 -10.89 -7.06 -5.93
N ILE A 95 -10.70 -8.07 -5.08
CA ILE A 95 -11.55 -8.28 -3.90
C ILE A 95 -11.47 -7.09 -2.96
N THR A 96 -10.24 -6.64 -2.64
CA THR A 96 -10.01 -5.50 -1.74
C THR A 96 -10.66 -4.22 -2.26
N ARG A 97 -10.59 -3.98 -3.57
CA ARG A 97 -11.19 -2.80 -4.20
C ARG A 97 -12.72 -2.80 -4.09
N GLU A 98 -13.34 -3.96 -4.28
CA GLU A 98 -14.80 -4.13 -4.12
C GLU A 98 -15.24 -3.96 -2.65
N HIS A 99 -14.32 -4.18 -1.71
CA HIS A 99 -14.58 -4.14 -0.27
C HIS A 99 -14.06 -2.88 0.44
N LEU A 100 -13.52 -1.88 -0.26
CA LEU A 100 -13.03 -0.65 0.39
C LEU A 100 -14.05 -0.02 1.33
N GLY A 101 -15.34 -0.05 0.98
CA GLY A 101 -16.43 0.47 1.82
C GLY A 101 -16.58 -0.24 3.18
N LYS A 102 -15.95 -1.40 3.38
CA LYS A 102 -15.90 -2.07 4.67
C LYS A 102 -14.87 -1.45 5.62
N VAL A 103 -13.92 -0.65 5.14
CA VAL A 103 -12.88 -0.04 5.99
C VAL A 103 -13.43 1.22 6.67
N ASN A 104 -13.66 1.15 7.98
CA ASN A 104 -14.25 2.24 8.78
C ASN A 104 -13.31 2.83 9.85
N ILE A 105 -12.11 2.27 10.01
CA ILE A 105 -11.17 2.64 11.07
C ILE A 105 -10.25 3.80 10.68
N PRO A 106 -9.62 4.49 11.64
CA PRO A 106 -8.67 5.56 11.36
C PRO A 106 -7.63 5.16 10.31
N THR A 107 -7.41 6.03 9.32
CA THR A 107 -6.52 5.75 8.18
C THR A 107 -5.62 6.94 7.87
N LEU A 108 -4.31 6.76 7.99
CA LEU A 108 -3.32 7.72 7.50
C LEU A 108 -2.75 7.20 6.17
N LEU A 109 -2.83 8.00 5.12
CA LEU A 109 -2.34 7.61 3.80
C LEU A 109 -1.31 8.63 3.29
N PHE A 110 -0.10 8.15 3.06
CA PHE A 110 0.97 8.86 2.38
C PHE A 110 0.98 8.52 0.89
N HIS A 111 1.12 9.52 0.04
CA HIS A 111 1.38 9.32 -1.38
C HIS A 111 2.50 10.24 -1.87
N SER A 112 3.35 9.69 -2.72
CA SER A 112 4.43 10.43 -3.38
C SER A 112 3.90 11.15 -4.62
N THR A 113 4.22 12.43 -4.75
CA THR A 113 3.76 13.23 -5.90
C THR A 113 4.42 12.80 -7.21
N GLU A 114 5.62 12.22 -7.11
CA GLU A 114 6.40 11.67 -8.22
C GLU A 114 6.57 10.16 -8.05
N ASP A 115 5.49 9.36 -8.19
CA ASP A 115 5.55 7.90 -8.15
C ASP A 115 5.56 7.32 -9.58
N HIS A 116 6.66 6.67 -9.98
CA HIS A 116 6.81 6.09 -11.32
C HIS A 116 6.26 4.66 -11.44
N VAL A 117 5.86 4.06 -10.33
CA VAL A 117 5.38 2.67 -10.26
C VAL A 117 3.85 2.63 -10.23
N LEU A 118 3.25 3.48 -9.40
CA LEU A 118 1.81 3.54 -9.19
C LEU A 118 1.27 4.93 -9.51
N PRO A 119 0.26 5.04 -10.37
CA PRO A 119 -0.40 6.32 -10.58
C PRO A 119 -1.19 6.74 -9.32
N VAL A 120 -1.30 8.05 -9.10
CA VAL A 120 -2.07 8.69 -8.02
C VAL A 120 -3.52 8.18 -7.90
N SER A 121 -4.09 7.66 -9.00
CA SER A 121 -5.41 7.02 -8.99
C SER A 121 -5.57 5.91 -7.93
N ASN A 122 -4.48 5.25 -7.51
CA ASN A 122 -4.54 4.29 -6.40
C ASN A 122 -4.99 4.97 -5.10
N THR A 123 -4.34 6.07 -4.74
CA THR A 123 -4.68 6.92 -3.59
C THR A 123 -6.11 7.43 -3.70
N GLU A 124 -6.50 7.97 -4.85
CA GLU A 124 -7.85 8.52 -5.05
C GLU A 124 -8.95 7.45 -4.87
N ILE A 125 -8.75 6.26 -5.44
CA ILE A 125 -9.69 5.15 -5.32
C ILE A 125 -9.83 4.74 -3.85
N ILE A 126 -8.72 4.63 -3.10
CA ILE A 126 -8.74 4.24 -1.69
C ILE A 126 -9.46 5.30 -0.86
N LEU A 127 -9.04 6.56 -0.94
CA LEU A 127 -9.62 7.63 -0.12
C LEU A 127 -11.11 7.85 -0.41
N LYS A 128 -11.53 7.71 -1.67
CA LYS A 128 -12.94 7.78 -2.04
C LYS A 128 -13.72 6.54 -1.61
N GLY A 129 -13.09 5.36 -1.64
CA GLY A 129 -13.75 4.07 -1.40
C GLY A 129 -13.92 3.72 0.07
N ILE A 130 -13.01 4.14 0.96
CA ILE A 130 -13.11 3.82 2.39
C ILE A 130 -14.16 4.68 3.11
N ASN A 131 -14.89 4.06 4.03
CA ASN A 131 -15.93 4.70 4.83
C ASN A 131 -15.41 5.32 6.14
N SER A 132 -14.11 5.19 6.41
CA SER A 132 -13.46 5.84 7.53
C SER A 132 -13.76 7.34 7.58
N LYS A 133 -14.23 7.78 8.75
CA LYS A 133 -14.50 9.18 9.06
C LYS A 133 -13.25 9.94 9.49
N ASP A 134 -12.28 9.21 10.01
CA ASP A 134 -10.97 9.71 10.43
C ASP A 134 -9.93 9.26 9.40
N LYS A 135 -9.80 10.03 8.31
CA LYS A 135 -8.82 9.75 7.25
C LYS A 135 -8.04 10.99 6.87
N GLU A 136 -6.73 10.85 6.77
CA GLU A 136 -5.80 11.91 6.38
C GLU A 136 -4.99 11.47 5.15
N ARG A 137 -4.80 12.40 4.21
CA ARG A 137 -3.84 12.26 3.12
C ARG A 137 -2.65 13.15 3.39
N VAL A 138 -1.45 12.61 3.19
CA VAL A 138 -0.19 13.33 3.27
C VAL A 138 0.54 13.16 1.94
N GLU A 139 0.91 14.27 1.32
CA GLU A 139 1.70 14.26 0.10
C GLU A 139 3.20 14.28 0.44
N LEU A 140 3.96 13.44 -0.25
CA LEU A 140 5.41 13.34 -0.14
C LEU A 140 6.00 13.95 -1.42
N THR A 141 6.56 15.15 -1.30
CA THR A 141 7.00 15.95 -2.45
C THR A 141 8.46 15.70 -2.83
N ASN A 142 9.21 14.94 -2.03
CA ASN A 142 10.62 14.69 -2.25
C ASN A 142 10.98 13.19 -2.24
N SER A 143 10.00 12.32 -2.50
CA SER A 143 10.19 10.88 -2.55
C SER A 143 9.54 10.28 -3.80
N TYR A 144 10.09 9.17 -4.28
CA TYR A 144 9.48 8.32 -5.30
C TYR A 144 8.70 7.15 -4.65
N HIS A 145 8.51 6.03 -5.36
CA HIS A 145 7.65 4.95 -4.87
C HIS A 145 8.12 4.30 -3.56
N VAL A 146 9.42 4.08 -3.35
CA VAL A 146 9.94 3.42 -2.14
C VAL A 146 10.20 4.46 -1.04
N ALA A 147 9.18 5.27 -0.74
CA ALA A 147 9.29 6.45 0.10
C ALA A 147 9.75 6.19 1.55
N THR A 148 9.59 4.95 2.06
CA THR A 148 10.06 4.56 3.39
C THR A 148 11.59 4.51 3.51
N LEU A 149 12.31 4.54 2.38
CA LEU A 149 13.77 4.59 2.32
C LEU A 149 14.29 5.89 1.68
N ASP A 150 13.37 6.80 1.32
CA ASP A 150 13.65 7.98 0.53
C ASP A 150 13.77 9.25 1.41
N HIS A 151 13.81 10.44 0.82
CA HIS A 151 14.04 11.68 1.55
C HIS A 151 12.94 12.01 2.57
N ASP A 152 11.68 11.65 2.31
CA ASP A 152 10.56 11.94 3.22
C ASP A 152 10.31 10.83 4.27
N MET A 153 11.26 9.89 4.44
CA MET A 153 11.12 8.78 5.40
C MET A 153 10.85 9.26 6.84
N GLU A 154 11.47 10.39 7.25
CA GLU A 154 11.26 10.97 8.58
C GLU A 154 9.86 11.59 8.72
N ILE A 155 9.32 12.17 7.64
CA ILE A 155 7.94 12.68 7.63
C ILE A 155 6.96 11.51 7.81
N ILE A 156 7.19 10.40 7.11
CA ILE A 156 6.40 9.18 7.27
C ILE A 156 6.47 8.70 8.72
N PHE A 157 7.68 8.60 9.28
CA PHE A 157 7.88 8.11 10.64
C PHE A 157 7.17 8.99 11.68
N GLU A 158 7.44 10.30 11.71
CA GLU A 158 6.93 11.23 12.72
C GLU A 158 5.40 11.35 12.69
N LYS A 159 4.81 11.47 11.49
CA LYS A 159 3.35 11.52 11.36
C LYS A 159 2.70 10.20 11.74
N SER A 160 3.33 9.07 11.44
CA SER A 160 2.80 7.78 11.84
C SER A 160 2.92 7.54 13.35
N LEU A 161 4.02 7.96 13.97
CA LEU A 161 4.20 7.92 15.42
C LEU A 161 3.13 8.76 16.12
N THR A 162 2.93 9.99 15.65
CA THR A 162 1.86 10.88 16.15
C THR A 162 0.49 10.22 16.00
N PHE A 163 0.20 9.64 14.82
CA PHE A 163 -1.05 8.96 14.54
C PHE A 163 -1.33 7.81 15.52
N VAL A 164 -0.30 7.04 15.89
CA VAL A 164 -0.38 5.98 16.91
C VAL A 164 -0.59 6.58 18.29
N GLN A 165 0.21 7.56 18.70
CA GLN A 165 0.18 8.14 20.05
C GLN A 165 -1.18 8.74 20.40
N VAL A 166 -1.81 9.46 19.48
CA VAL A 166 -3.12 10.08 19.73
C VAL A 166 -4.30 9.08 19.76
N ARG A 167 -4.06 7.80 19.42
CA ARG A 167 -5.07 6.73 19.34
C ARG A 167 -4.77 5.52 20.24
N SER A 168 -3.64 5.56 20.95
CA SER A 168 -3.19 4.52 21.88
C SER A 168 -3.86 4.65 23.24
#